data_AF-S7VPT1-F1
#
_entry.id   AF-S7VPT1-F1
#
_cell.length_a   1.000
_cell.length_b   1.000
_cell.length_c   1.000
_cell.angle_alpha   90.00
_cell.angle_beta   90.00
_cell.angle_gamma   90.00
#
_symmetry.space_group_name_H-M   'P 1'
#
loop_
_entity.id
_entity.type
_entity.pdbx_description
1 polymer ?
#
loop_
_entity_poly.entity_id
_entity_poly.type
_entity_poly.pdbx_seq_one_letter_code
_entity_poly.pdbx_strand_id
1 'polypeptide(L)' 'MELFERKIDPTKNLLPFGGTVNYYGKIFDQKRANEFLSILMQTIEWKNDEAIIFGKKS' A
#
# COMPACT_ATOMS: atom_id res chain seq x y z
N MET A 1 -12.18 1.42 -10.14
CA MET A 1 -11.43 0.20 -9.78
C MET A 1 -11.77 -0.12 -8.33
N GLU A 2 -12.45 -1.24 -8.05
CA GLU A 2 -12.95 -1.60 -6.71
C GLU A 2 -11.91 -2.42 -5.93
N LEU A 3 -10.85 -1.76 -5.44
CA LEU A 3 -9.76 -2.45 -4.73
C LEU A 3 -10.09 -2.82 -3.28
N PHE A 4 -11.01 -2.09 -2.61
CA PHE A 4 -11.29 -2.24 -1.17
C PHE A 4 -12.78 -2.35 -0.81
N GLU A 5 -13.66 -2.56 -1.78
CA GLU A 5 -15.12 -2.65 -1.53
C GLU A 5 -15.57 -4.04 -1.07
N ARG A 6 -14.70 -5.06 -1.18
CA ARG A 6 -15.02 -6.41 -0.74
C ARG A 6 -14.96 -6.48 0.79
N LYS A 7 -16.05 -6.92 1.41
CA LYS A 7 -16.06 -7.34 2.81
C LYS A 7 -15.11 -8.53 2.96
N ILE A 8 -13.91 -8.27 3.44
CA ILE A 8 -12.94 -9.30 3.81
C ILE A 8 -13.16 -9.62 5.29
N ASP A 9 -13.24 -10.90 5.60
CA ASP A 9 -13.25 -11.38 6.97
C ASP A 9 -11.84 -11.24 7.56
N PRO A 10 -11.62 -10.34 8.54
CA PRO A 10 -10.31 -10.09 9.11
C PRO A 10 -9.78 -11.28 9.92
N THR A 11 -10.62 -12.28 10.23
CA THR A 11 -10.23 -13.49 10.95
C THR A 11 -9.67 -14.57 10.02
N LYS A 12 -9.83 -14.40 8.70
CA LYS A 12 -9.42 -15.40 7.71
C LYS A 12 -8.05 -15.08 7.14
N ASN A 13 -7.09 -15.97 7.39
CA ASN A 13 -5.81 -15.93 6.72
C ASN A 13 -5.92 -16.53 5.31
N LEU A 14 -5.65 -15.71 4.28
CA LEU A 14 -5.78 -16.11 2.86
C LEU A 14 -4.48 -16.63 2.24
N LEU A 15 -3.38 -16.68 2.99
CA LEU A 15 -2.10 -17.11 2.44
C LEU A 15 -2.08 -18.63 2.21
N PRO A 16 -1.45 -19.07 1.12
CA PRO A 16 -1.36 -20.49 0.80
C PRO A 16 -0.44 -21.25 1.76
N PHE A 17 0.55 -20.58 2.37
CA PHE A 17 1.51 -21.23 3.28
C PHE A 17 2.03 -20.27 4.35
N GLY A 18 2.20 -20.79 5.57
CA GLY A 18 3.14 -20.35 6.62
C GLY A 18 3.08 -18.93 7.18
N GLY A 19 2.37 -17.98 6.56
CA GLY A 19 2.25 -16.59 7.00
C GLY A 19 0.89 -16.25 7.57
N THR A 20 0.67 -14.97 7.92
CA THR A 20 -0.63 -14.42 8.36
C THR A 20 -0.97 -13.15 7.57
N VAL A 21 -2.20 -13.06 7.06
CA VAL A 21 -2.76 -11.81 6.49
C VAL A 21 -3.56 -11.08 7.55
N ASN A 22 -3.26 -9.79 7.74
CA ASN A 22 -4.04 -8.86 8.55
C ASN A 22 -4.70 -7.83 7.63
N TYR A 23 -6.02 -7.87 7.51
CA TYR A 23 -6.78 -6.94 6.66
C TYR A 23 -7.62 -5.98 7.50
N TYR A 24 -7.30 -4.69 7.44
CA TYR A 24 -7.96 -3.65 8.24
C TYR A 24 -9.04 -2.87 7.48
N GLY A 25 -9.22 -3.14 6.19
CA GLY A 25 -10.17 -2.40 5.34
C GLY A 25 -9.80 -0.93 5.14
N LYS A 26 -10.79 -0.11 4.82
CA LYS A 26 -10.63 1.34 4.64
C LYS A 26 -10.52 2.00 6.01
N ILE A 27 -9.34 2.56 6.30
CA ILE A 27 -9.07 3.26 7.56
C ILE A 27 -9.49 4.74 7.48
N PHE A 28 -9.34 5.36 6.31
CA PHE A 28 -9.70 6.75 6.07
C PHE A 28 -10.90 6.86 5.12
N ASP A 29 -11.69 7.90 5.31
CA ASP A 29 -12.61 8.35 4.26
C ASP A 29 -11.83 8.94 3.07
N GLN A 30 -12.54 9.13 1.96
CA GLN A 30 -11.93 9.58 0.71
C GLN A 30 -11.27 10.97 0.85
N LYS A 31 -11.89 11.88 1.61
CA LYS A 31 -11.39 13.25 1.74
C LYS A 31 -10.05 13.23 2.47
N ARG A 32 -10.00 12.55 3.61
CA ARG A 32 -8.79 12.44 4.44
C ARG A 32 -7.68 11.67 3.74
N ALA A 33 -8.02 10.63 2.97
CA ALA A 33 -7.05 9.92 2.13
C ALA A 33 -6.42 10.85 1.07
N ASN A 34 -7.24 11.67 0.40
CA ASN A 34 -6.77 12.63 -0.60
C ASN A 34 -5.89 13.75 0.01
N GLU A 35 -6.24 14.21 1.22
CA GLU A 35 -5.44 15.19 1.96
C GLU A 35 -4.05 14.63 2.28
N PHE A 36 -3.96 13.43 2.84
CA PHE A 36 -2.68 12.80 3.13
C PHE A 36 -1.86 12.53 1.88
N LEU A 37 -2.49 12.05 0.80
CA LEU A 37 -1.81 11.87 -0.48
C LEU A 37 -1.18 13.19 -0.95
N SER A 38 -1.94 14.29 -0.90
CA SER A 38 -1.46 15.61 -1.32
C SER A 38 -0.27 16.07 -0.47
N ILE A 39 -0.35 15.90 0.86
CA ILE A 39 0.73 16.23 1.78
C ILE A 39 1.98 15.41 1.43
N LEU A 40 1.88 14.08 1.39
CA LEU A 40 3.03 13.20 1.13
C LEU A 40 3.69 13.49 -0.23
N MET A 41 2.90 13.80 -1.26
CA MET A 41 3.42 14.14 -2.58
C MET A 41 4.14 15.49 -2.61
N GLN A 42 3.71 16.45 -1.80
CA GLN A 42 4.27 17.81 -1.80
C GLN A 42 5.43 17.99 -0.80
N THR A 43 5.43 17.24 0.30
CA THR A 43 6.35 17.48 1.41
C THR A 43 7.52 16.51 1.46
N ILE A 44 7.43 15.36 0.77
CA ILE A 44 8.54 14.40 0.69
C ILE A 44 9.35 14.72 -0.58
N GLU A 45 10.66 14.79 -0.45
CA GLU A 45 11.58 14.90 -1.58
C GLU A 45 11.73 13.52 -2.25
N TRP A 46 10.74 13.16 -3.07
CA TRP A 46 10.76 11.91 -3.82
C TRP A 46 11.94 11.87 -4.78
N LYS A 47 12.69 10.77 -4.74
CA LYS A 47 13.73 10.44 -5.72
C LYS A 47 13.43 9.08 -6.31
N ASN A 48 13.82 8.90 -7.57
CA ASN A 48 13.72 7.59 -8.19
C ASN A 48 14.64 6.63 -7.43
N ASP A 49 14.12 5.46 -7.07
CA ASP A 49 14.94 4.40 -6.52
C ASP A 49 15.87 3.86 -7.61
N GLU A 50 17.16 3.75 -7.31
CA GLU A 50 18.13 3.05 -8.17
C GLU A 50 18.29 1.62 -7.67
N ALA A 51 17.96 0.63 -8.50
CA ALA A 51 18.28 -0.76 -8.23
C ALA A 51 19.59 -1.14 -8.93
N ILE A 52 20.58 -1.61 -8.18
CA ILE A 52 21.79 -2.18 -8.77
C ILE A 52 21.56 -3.66 -9.00
N ILE A 53 21.38 -4.05 -10.27
CA ILE A 53 21.24 -5.46 -10.66
C ILE A 53 22.54 -5.89 -11.34
N PHE A 54 23.27 -6.81 -10.70
CA PHE A 54 24.55 -7.35 -11.20
C PHE A 54 25.57 -6.27 -11.65
N GLY A 55 25.67 -5.17 -10.89
CA GLY A 55 26.63 -4.10 -11.16
C GLY A 55 26.25 -3.14 -12.30
N LYS A 56 25.07 -3.31 -12.92
CA LYS A 56 24.50 -2.32 -13.84
C LYS A 56 23.44 -1.50 -13.11
N LYS A 57 23.53 -0.18 -13.23
CA LYS A 57 22.46 0.74 -12.81
C LYS A 57 21.36 0.73 -13.86
N SER A 58 20.11 0.76 -13.45
CA SER A 58 18.92 0.92 -14.30
C SER A 58 18.01 1.97 -13.72
#